data_AF-A0AB34Z6D3-F1
#
_entry.id   AF-A0AB34Z6D3-F1
#
_cell.length_a   1.000
_cell.length_b   1.000
_cell.length_c   1.000
_cell.angle_alpha   90.00
_cell.angle_beta   90.00
_cell.angle_gamma   90.00
#
_symmetry.space_group_name_H-M   'P 1'
#
loop_
_entity.id
_entity.type
_entity.pdbx_description
1 polymer ?
#
loop_
_entity_poly.entity_id
_entity_poly.type
_entity_poly.pdbx_seq_one_letter_code
_entity_poly.pdbx_strand_id
1 'polypeptide(L)'
;MLEEEPSDQYGIPFNDFNWGPPNTEKISSNTDRSIKYRRHIYTILSSIDTKEFKEFANILKLAIILDMYNLFNDLGRSLDIVTNYLYSKKETLDKLDTSDLEKLKNSFEKILSIIQNVSEMSKQLLLDYKNDTNLIKTDINMLKSHVNTLHNQFKEQPTEVETLQQVILSI
;
A
#
# COMPACT_ATOMS: atom_id res chain seq x y z
N MET A 1 7.24 -2.57 15.01
CA MET A 1 5.82 -2.91 15.21
C MET A 1 5.07 -1.59 15.22
N LEU A 2 3.94 -1.49 14.51
CA LEU A 2 3.02 -0.36 14.73
C LEU A 2 2.53 -0.45 16.19
N GLU A 3 2.46 0.68 16.88
CA GLU A 3 1.74 0.79 18.16
C GLU A 3 0.29 0.31 17.98
N GLU A 4 -0.44 0.04 19.07
CA GLU A 4 -1.88 -0.23 18.97
C GLU A 4 -2.57 0.88 18.16
N GLU A 5 -3.34 0.49 17.14
CA GLU A 5 -4.02 1.43 16.25
C GLU A 5 -4.93 2.34 17.10
N PRO A 6 -4.75 3.67 17.07
CA PRO A 6 -5.55 4.58 17.86
C PRO A 6 -6.99 4.62 17.32
N SER A 7 -7.93 5.07 18.15
CA SER A 7 -9.36 5.11 17.79
C SER A 7 -9.67 5.95 16.55
N ASP A 8 -8.83 6.93 16.22
CA ASP A 8 -8.95 7.78 15.04
C ASP A 8 -8.19 7.23 13.81
N GLN A 9 -7.58 6.04 13.92
CA GLN A 9 -6.89 5.33 12.85
C GLN A 9 -5.81 6.21 12.20
N TYR A 10 -5.04 6.90 13.05
CA TYR A 10 -3.99 7.85 12.69
C TYR A 10 -4.47 9.02 11.81
N GLY A 11 -5.77 9.30 11.82
CA GLY A 11 -6.41 10.34 11.03
C GLY A 11 -6.59 10.01 9.54
N ILE A 12 -6.41 8.75 9.13
CA ILE A 12 -6.77 8.31 7.78
C ILE A 12 -8.31 8.16 7.69
N PRO A 13 -8.96 8.68 6.63
CA PRO A 13 -10.42 8.77 6.55
C PRO A 13 -11.10 7.43 6.21
N PHE A 14 -10.75 6.32 6.86
CA PHE A 14 -11.36 5.01 6.59
C PHE A 14 -12.87 4.97 6.79
N ASN A 15 -13.41 5.85 7.63
CA ASN A 15 -14.86 5.97 7.85
C ASN A 15 -15.62 6.58 6.66
N ASP A 16 -14.92 7.25 5.75
CA ASP A 16 -15.52 7.83 4.54
C ASP A 16 -15.79 6.74 3.47
N PHE A 17 -15.18 5.56 3.61
CA PHE A 17 -15.31 4.43 2.67
C PHE A 17 -16.15 3.28 3.26
N ASN A 18 -16.74 2.47 2.37
CA ASN A 18 -17.43 1.23 2.71
C ASN A 18 -17.16 0.15 1.66
N TRP A 19 -17.53 -1.09 1.97
CA TRP A 19 -17.31 -2.25 1.09
C TRP A 19 -18.24 -2.32 -0.14
N GLY A 20 -19.11 -1.32 -0.33
CA GLY A 20 -20.10 -1.28 -1.41
C GLY A 20 -21.32 -2.19 -1.17
N PRO A 21 -22.43 -1.98 -1.90
CA PRO A 21 -23.64 -2.78 -1.75
C PRO A 21 -23.41 -4.29 -1.99
N PRO A 22 -24.09 -5.19 -1.25
CA PRO A 22 -25.11 -4.92 -0.22
C PRO A 22 -24.51 -4.57 1.16
N ASN A 23 -23.19 -4.45 1.24
CA ASN A 23 -22.45 -4.40 2.48
C ASN A 23 -22.03 -2.98 2.85
N THR A 24 -22.84 -2.33 3.68
CA THR A 24 -22.61 -0.95 4.13
C THR A 24 -21.56 -0.82 5.23
N GLU A 25 -20.88 -1.92 5.61
CA GLU A 25 -19.80 -1.91 6.59
C GLU A 25 -18.70 -0.93 6.15
N LYS A 26 -18.28 -0.09 7.10
CA LYS A 26 -17.21 0.89 6.90
C LYS A 26 -15.84 0.22 6.92
N ILE A 27 -14.88 0.74 6.15
CA ILE A 27 -13.47 0.30 6.21
C ILE A 27 -12.86 0.56 7.60
N SER A 28 -13.40 1.53 8.35
CA SER A 28 -13.04 1.80 9.74
C SER A 28 -13.50 0.73 10.74
N SER A 29 -14.36 -0.22 10.35
CA SER A 29 -14.95 -1.19 11.26
C SER A 29 -13.94 -2.20 11.82
N ASN A 30 -14.27 -2.80 12.96
CA ASN A 30 -13.45 -3.84 13.62
C ASN A 30 -13.80 -5.25 13.13
N THR A 31 -13.88 -5.45 11.82
CA THR A 31 -14.01 -6.78 11.21
C THR A 31 -12.66 -7.21 10.65
N ASP A 32 -12.44 -8.52 10.52
CA ASP A 32 -11.17 -9.06 10.02
C ASP A 32 -10.74 -8.45 8.68
N ARG A 33 -11.68 -8.30 7.74
CA ARG A 33 -11.38 -7.73 6.41
C ARG A 33 -11.04 -6.24 6.49
N SER A 34 -11.73 -5.47 7.33
CA SER A 34 -11.49 -4.04 7.49
C SER A 34 -10.16 -3.78 8.19
N ILE A 35 -9.84 -4.56 9.22
CA ILE A 35 -8.54 -4.54 9.89
C ILE A 35 -7.42 -4.90 8.89
N LYS A 36 -7.60 -5.94 8.07
CA LYS A 36 -6.62 -6.32 7.04
C LYS A 36 -6.41 -5.21 6.01
N TYR A 37 -7.48 -4.61 5.51
CA TYR A 37 -7.40 -3.49 4.55
C TYR A 37 -6.57 -2.32 5.11
N ARG A 38 -6.85 -1.89 6.35
CA ARG A 38 -6.08 -0.82 7.00
C ARG A 38 -4.63 -1.21 7.22
N ARG A 39 -4.37 -2.44 7.67
CA ARG A 39 -3.02 -2.98 7.85
C ARG A 39 -2.23 -2.97 6.54
N HIS A 40 -2.84 -3.34 5.41
CA HIS A 40 -2.17 -3.28 4.11
C HIS A 40 -1.73 -1.85 3.78
N ILE A 41 -2.59 -0.87 4.02
CA ILE A 41 -2.25 0.54 3.80
C ILE A 41 -1.11 0.99 4.72
N TYR A 42 -1.12 0.61 6.00
CA TYR A 42 -0.03 0.93 6.91
C TYR A 42 1.30 0.29 6.48
N THR A 43 1.27 -0.92 5.93
CA THR A 43 2.47 -1.56 5.35
C THR A 43 3.04 -0.74 4.20
N ILE A 44 2.21 -0.27 3.28
CA ILE A 44 2.66 0.55 2.16
C ILE A 44 3.17 1.92 2.63
N LEU A 45 2.52 2.52 3.62
CA LEU A 45 2.92 3.82 4.17
C LEU A 45 4.01 3.74 5.26
N SER A 46 4.66 2.59 5.43
CA SER A 46 5.63 2.34 6.51
C SER A 46 6.86 3.27 6.51
N SER A 47 7.16 3.93 5.38
CA SER A 47 8.24 4.93 5.30
C SER A 47 7.88 6.31 5.88
N ILE A 48 6.60 6.56 6.16
CA ILE A 48 6.05 7.81 6.72
C ILE A 48 5.83 7.62 8.23
N ASP A 49 6.16 8.62 9.05
CA ASP A 49 5.83 8.56 10.48
C ASP A 49 4.30 8.56 10.63
N THR A 50 3.75 7.63 11.44
CA THR A 50 2.32 7.53 11.73
C THR A 50 1.68 8.86 12.16
N LYS A 51 2.43 9.77 12.80
CA LYS A 51 1.98 11.12 13.18
C LYS A 51 1.67 12.01 11.97
N GLU A 52 2.23 11.69 10.82
CA GLU A 52 2.08 12.42 9.56
C GLU A 52 1.02 11.79 8.64
N PHE A 53 0.42 10.65 9.01
CA PHE A 53 -0.60 9.97 8.19
C PHE A 53 -1.81 10.86 7.92
N LYS A 54 -2.26 11.64 8.91
CA LYS A 54 -3.35 12.60 8.72
C LYS A 54 -3.02 13.67 7.68
N GLU A 55 -1.78 14.17 7.67
CA GLU A 55 -1.35 15.17 6.69
C GLU A 55 -1.29 14.56 5.29
N PHE A 56 -0.71 13.36 5.17
CA PHE A 56 -0.71 12.61 3.92
C PHE A 56 -2.12 12.32 3.40
N ALA A 57 -3.05 11.91 4.27
CA ALA A 57 -4.44 11.68 3.90
C ALA A 57 -5.15 12.96 3.43
N ASN A 58 -4.86 14.11 4.05
CA ASN A 58 -5.39 15.40 3.61
C ASN A 58 -4.87 15.78 2.22
N ILE A 59 -3.60 15.50 1.91
CA ILE A 59 -3.02 15.72 0.57
C ILE A 59 -3.83 14.95 -0.49
N LEU A 60 -4.05 13.64 -0.29
CA LEU A 60 -4.82 12.82 -1.22
C LEU A 60 -6.28 13.29 -1.38
N LYS A 61 -6.88 13.74 -0.27
CA LYS A 61 -8.24 14.31 -0.27
C LYS A 61 -8.32 15.61 -1.08
N LEU A 62 -7.36 16.50 -0.93
CA LEU A 62 -7.27 17.76 -1.70
C LEU A 62 -7.06 17.48 -3.20
N ALA A 63 -6.23 16.48 -3.51
CA ALA A 63 -6.00 16.05 -4.89
C ALA A 63 -7.20 15.30 -5.52
N ILE A 64 -8.16 14.84 -4.71
CA ILE A 64 -9.32 14.05 -5.13
C ILE A 64 -8.90 12.68 -5.71
N ILE A 65 -7.84 12.08 -5.14
CA ILE A 65 -7.30 10.77 -5.58
C ILE A 65 -7.41 9.77 -4.43
N LEU A 66 -8.65 9.47 -4.04
CA LEU A 66 -8.94 8.52 -2.96
C LEU A 66 -8.76 7.05 -3.38
N ASP A 67 -8.79 6.77 -4.68
CA ASP A 67 -8.53 5.44 -5.24
C ASP A 67 -7.10 4.94 -4.96
N MET A 68 -6.19 5.84 -4.58
CA MET A 68 -4.85 5.52 -4.10
C MET A 68 -4.87 4.45 -2.98
N TYR A 69 -5.87 4.49 -2.09
CA TYR A 69 -6.00 3.52 -1.00
C TYR A 69 -6.30 2.10 -1.50
N ASN A 70 -7.03 1.95 -2.61
CA ASN A 70 -7.28 0.64 -3.21
C ASN A 70 -5.99 0.05 -3.77
N LEU A 71 -5.19 0.87 -4.49
CA LEU A 71 -3.88 0.45 -4.99
C LEU A 71 -2.96 0.01 -3.84
N PHE A 72 -2.92 0.77 -2.74
CA PHE A 72 -2.15 0.40 -1.56
C PHE A 72 -2.65 -0.89 -0.92
N ASN A 73 -3.97 -1.07 -0.81
CA ASN A 73 -4.53 -2.33 -0.32
C ASN A 73 -4.14 -3.51 -1.20
N ASP A 74 -4.18 -3.39 -2.52
CA ASP A 74 -3.91 -4.50 -3.45
C ASP A 74 -2.44 -4.92 -3.40
N LEU A 75 -1.52 -3.95 -3.32
CA LEU A 75 -0.09 -4.19 -3.09
C LEU A 75 0.15 -4.87 -1.74
N GLY A 76 -0.41 -4.32 -0.67
CA GLY A 76 -0.22 -4.85 0.68
C GLY A 76 -0.88 -6.22 0.88
N ARG A 77 -2.01 -6.47 0.24
CA ARG A 77 -2.68 -7.78 0.21
C ARG A 77 -1.80 -8.83 -0.44
N SER A 78 -1.19 -8.50 -1.58
CA SER A 78 -0.33 -9.44 -2.28
C SER A 78 0.90 -9.82 -1.46
N LEU A 79 1.50 -8.83 -0.78
CA LEU A 79 2.59 -9.09 0.16
C LEU A 79 2.15 -9.96 1.34
N ASP A 80 0.98 -9.69 1.93
CA ASP A 80 0.44 -10.51 3.03
C ASP A 80 0.21 -11.96 2.59
N ILE A 81 -0.34 -12.19 1.40
CA ILE A 81 -0.53 -13.54 0.84
C ILE A 81 0.81 -14.25 0.66
N VAL A 82 1.76 -13.61 -0.01
CA VAL A 82 3.09 -14.21 -0.30
C VAL A 82 3.85 -14.50 1.00
N THR A 83 3.87 -13.57 1.95
CA THR A 83 4.59 -13.75 3.22
C THR A 83 3.95 -14.86 4.06
N ASN A 84 2.62 -14.94 4.15
CA ASN A 84 1.93 -16.03 4.82
C ASN A 84 2.24 -17.39 4.17
N TYR A 85 2.22 -17.45 2.84
CA TYR A 85 2.56 -18.65 2.08
C TYR A 85 3.99 -19.11 2.36
N LEU A 86 4.98 -18.23 2.16
CA LEU A 86 6.39 -18.55 2.36
C LEU A 86 6.71 -18.89 3.81
N TYR A 87 6.12 -18.17 4.77
CA TYR A 87 6.33 -18.46 6.20
C TYR A 87 5.81 -19.84 6.60
N SER A 88 4.70 -20.29 6.02
CA SER A 88 4.16 -21.63 6.25
C SER A 88 5.06 -22.74 5.69
N LYS A 89 5.90 -22.42 4.70
CA LYS A 89 6.77 -23.36 3.97
C LYS A 89 8.25 -23.21 4.31
N LYS A 90 8.63 -22.30 5.20
CA LYS A 90 10.04 -21.91 5.46
C LYS A 90 10.99 -23.09 5.75
N GLU A 91 10.50 -24.13 6.43
CA GLU A 91 11.27 -25.34 6.79
C GLU A 91 11.40 -26.37 5.66
N THR A 92 10.82 -26.07 4.50
CA THR A 92 10.77 -26.98 3.34
C THR A 92 11.26 -26.34 2.05
N LEU A 93 11.70 -25.08 2.09
CA LEU A 93 12.24 -24.36 0.93
C LEU A 93 13.53 -25.00 0.40
N ASP A 94 14.29 -25.68 1.26
CA ASP A 94 15.49 -26.45 0.93
C ASP A 94 15.22 -27.67 0.02
N LYS A 95 13.95 -28.11 -0.07
CA LYS A 95 13.52 -29.23 -0.90
C LYS A 95 13.17 -28.83 -2.33
N LEU A 96 13.07 -27.52 -2.61
CA LEU A 96 12.86 -27.02 -3.96
C LEU A 96 14.13 -27.24 -4.79
N ASP A 97 13.96 -27.47 -6.11
CA ASP A 97 15.12 -27.43 -6.99
C ASP A 97 15.69 -26.01 -7.09
N THR A 98 16.95 -25.91 -7.52
CA THR A 98 17.66 -24.63 -7.58
C THR A 98 16.96 -23.61 -8.49
N SER A 99 16.33 -24.05 -9.58
CA SER A 99 15.65 -23.18 -10.53
C SER A 99 14.40 -22.56 -9.89
N ASP A 100 13.60 -23.36 -9.20
CA ASP A 100 12.39 -22.88 -8.53
C ASP A 100 12.72 -22.01 -7.32
N LEU A 101 13.79 -22.32 -6.58
CA LEU A 101 14.27 -21.44 -5.51
C LEU A 101 14.74 -20.08 -6.06
N GLU A 102 15.43 -20.07 -7.21
CA GLU A 102 15.85 -18.83 -7.88
C GLU A 102 14.64 -18.01 -8.37
N LYS A 103 13.65 -18.64 -9.01
CA LYS A 103 12.40 -17.97 -9.42
C LYS A 103 11.66 -17.39 -8.24
N LEU A 104 11.56 -18.14 -7.14
CA LEU A 104 10.91 -17.70 -5.90
C LEU A 104 11.62 -16.48 -5.33
N LYS A 105 12.95 -16.53 -5.18
CA LYS A 105 13.77 -15.42 -4.69
C LYS A 105 13.58 -14.19 -5.55
N ASN A 106 13.77 -14.30 -6.87
CA ASN A 106 13.70 -13.17 -7.79
C ASN A 106 12.30 -12.53 -7.80
N SER A 107 11.24 -13.35 -7.74
CA SER A 107 9.86 -12.85 -7.69
C SER A 107 9.58 -12.12 -6.38
N PHE A 108 10.00 -12.69 -5.24
CA PHE A 108 9.79 -12.07 -3.94
C PHE A 108 10.58 -10.77 -3.77
N GLU A 109 11.86 -10.75 -4.20
CA GLU A 109 12.67 -9.52 -4.22
C GLU A 109 12.02 -8.43 -5.08
N LYS A 110 11.44 -8.79 -6.23
CA LYS A 110 10.76 -7.83 -7.09
C LYS A 110 9.50 -7.26 -6.45
N ILE A 111 8.69 -8.08 -5.77
CA ILE A 111 7.53 -7.60 -4.99
C ILE A 111 7.97 -6.60 -3.92
N LEU A 112 9.01 -6.94 -3.15
CA LEU A 112 9.54 -6.07 -2.10
C LEU A 112 10.05 -4.74 -2.68
N SER A 113 10.76 -4.78 -3.80
CA SER A 113 11.25 -3.58 -4.49
C SER A 113 10.11 -2.67 -4.96
N ILE A 114 9.04 -3.22 -5.55
CA ILE A 114 7.87 -2.43 -5.97
C ILE A 114 7.24 -1.74 -4.77
N ILE A 115 7.00 -2.48 -3.67
CA ILE A 115 6.39 -1.95 -2.45
C ILE A 115 7.26 -0.86 -1.83
N GLN A 116 8.57 -1.07 -1.76
CA GLN A 116 9.52 -0.07 -1.27
C GLN A 116 9.45 1.20 -2.11
N ASN A 117 9.49 1.09 -3.44
CA ASN A 117 9.41 2.25 -4.33
C ASN A 117 8.12 3.05 -4.12
N VAL A 118 6.96 2.38 -3.99
CA VAL A 118 5.68 3.05 -3.69
C VAL A 118 5.72 3.76 -2.35
N SER A 119 6.29 3.11 -1.33
CA SER A 119 6.43 3.69 0.01
C SER A 119 7.30 4.95 -0.01
N GLU A 120 8.44 4.89 -0.69
CA GLU A 120 9.38 6.01 -0.82
C GLU A 120 8.78 7.17 -1.63
N MET A 121 8.10 6.89 -2.74
CA MET A 121 7.42 7.91 -3.55
C MET A 121 6.26 8.56 -2.79
N SER A 122 5.53 7.80 -1.97
CA SER A 122 4.48 8.33 -1.08
C SER A 122 5.07 9.25 -0.01
N LYS A 123 6.22 8.88 0.57
CA LYS A 123 6.96 9.76 1.48
C LYS A 123 7.45 11.02 0.78
N GLN A 124 7.95 10.89 -0.45
CA GLN A 124 8.42 12.03 -1.23
C GLN A 124 7.29 13.02 -1.51
N LEU A 125 6.07 12.55 -1.84
CA LEU A 125 4.89 13.42 -1.97
C LEU A 125 4.64 14.27 -0.71
N LEU A 126 4.74 13.66 0.47
CA LEU A 126 4.58 14.38 1.74
C LEU A 126 5.66 15.46 1.91
N LEU A 127 6.92 15.14 1.61
CA LEU A 127 8.05 16.07 1.71
C LEU A 127 7.91 17.23 0.70
N ASP A 128 7.56 16.92 -0.54
CA ASP A 128 7.33 17.92 -1.59
C ASP A 128 6.20 18.86 -1.22
N TYR A 129 5.13 18.34 -0.61
CA TYR A 129 4.02 19.16 -0.14
C TYR A 129 4.45 20.07 1.01
N LYS A 130 5.23 19.57 1.98
CA LYS A 130 5.72 20.38 3.11
C LYS A 130 6.60 21.54 2.66
N ASN A 131 7.45 21.29 1.67
CA ASN A 131 8.40 22.26 1.14
C ASN A 131 7.82 23.18 0.06
N ASP A 132 6.55 23.00 -0.30
CA ASP A 132 5.91 23.66 -1.45
C ASP A 132 6.70 23.48 -2.76
N THR A 133 7.34 22.31 -2.92
CA THR A 133 8.06 21.94 -4.14
C THR A 133 7.08 22.02 -5.31
N ASN A 134 7.46 22.70 -6.39
CA ASN A 134 6.61 22.92 -7.56
C ASN A 134 5.23 23.56 -7.24
N LEU A 135 5.14 24.33 -6.16
CA LEU A 135 3.92 25.04 -5.74
C LEU A 135 2.75 24.11 -5.35
N ILE A 136 3.00 22.83 -5.04
CA ILE A 136 1.91 21.87 -4.79
C ILE A 136 1.19 22.10 -3.45
N LYS A 137 1.74 22.92 -2.56
CA LYS A 137 1.03 23.33 -1.32
C LYS A 137 0.12 24.52 -1.57
N THR A 138 0.54 25.44 -2.43
CA THR A 138 -0.13 26.73 -2.65
C THR A 138 -1.04 26.76 -3.88
N ASP A 139 -0.81 25.91 -4.88
CA ASP A 139 -1.64 25.77 -6.07
C ASP A 139 -2.29 24.37 -6.14
N ILE A 140 -3.61 24.34 -6.04
CA ILE A 140 -4.41 23.12 -6.07
C ILE A 140 -4.33 22.36 -7.41
N ASN A 141 -4.14 23.06 -8.52
CA ASN A 141 -4.03 22.43 -9.84
C ASN A 141 -2.66 21.75 -9.98
N MET A 142 -1.60 22.37 -9.44
CA MET A 142 -0.28 21.76 -9.37
C MET A 142 -0.29 20.52 -8.49
N LEU A 143 -0.97 20.57 -7.34
CA LEU A 143 -1.15 19.41 -6.47
C LEU A 143 -1.85 18.25 -7.20
N LYS A 144 -3.00 18.53 -7.82
CA LYS A 144 -3.78 17.53 -8.55
C LYS A 144 -2.96 16.91 -9.67
N SER A 145 -2.25 17.72 -10.44
CA SER A 145 -1.38 17.24 -11.51
C SER A 145 -0.30 16.30 -10.97
N HIS A 146 0.39 16.71 -9.91
CA HIS A 146 1.47 15.94 -9.30
C HIS A 146 0.99 14.61 -8.71
N VAL A 147 -0.12 14.61 -7.94
CA VAL A 147 -0.69 13.38 -7.37
C VAL A 147 -1.26 12.46 -8.47
N ASN A 148 -1.83 13.02 -9.54
CA ASN A 148 -2.27 12.21 -10.70
C ASN A 148 -1.10 11.52 -11.41
N THR A 149 0.04 12.19 -11.55
CA THR A 149 1.25 11.56 -12.09
C THR A 149 1.68 10.36 -11.25
N LEU A 150 1.70 10.51 -9.93
CA LEU A 150 2.01 9.41 -9.00
C LEU A 150 0.98 8.27 -9.09
N HIS A 151 -0.32 8.60 -9.12
CA HIS A 151 -1.38 7.59 -9.26
C HIS A 151 -1.24 6.78 -10.54
N ASN A 152 -0.97 7.44 -11.67
CA ASN A 152 -0.75 6.75 -12.94
C ASN A 152 0.50 5.86 -12.91
N GLN A 153 1.55 6.25 -12.20
CA GLN A 153 2.73 5.40 -12.01
C GLN A 153 2.44 4.17 -11.16
N PHE A 154 1.56 4.29 -10.16
CA PHE A 154 1.22 3.16 -9.28
C PHE A 154 0.18 2.22 -9.89
N LYS A 155 -0.65 2.69 -10.82
CA LYS A 155 -1.81 1.96 -11.34
C LYS A 155 -1.49 0.57 -11.93
N GLU A 156 -0.33 0.42 -12.55
CA GLU A 156 0.07 -0.86 -13.18
C GLU A 156 0.77 -1.82 -12.20
N GLN A 157 1.23 -1.31 -11.05
CA GLN A 157 2.03 -2.08 -10.11
C GLN A 157 1.25 -3.20 -9.41
N PRO A 158 -0.04 -3.04 -9.01
CA PRO A 158 -0.83 -4.14 -8.46
C PRO A 158 -0.89 -5.35 -9.38
N THR A 159 -1.05 -5.15 -10.69
CA THR A 159 -1.11 -6.25 -11.68
C THR A 159 0.23 -6.98 -11.78
N GLU A 160 1.34 -6.25 -11.79
CA GLU A 160 2.69 -6.84 -11.79
C GLU A 160 2.92 -7.66 -10.51
N VAL A 161 2.60 -7.09 -9.34
CA VAL A 161 2.75 -7.76 -8.05
C VAL A 161 1.84 -8.99 -7.93
N GLU A 162 0.61 -8.93 -8.43
CA GLU A 162 -0.29 -10.09 -8.45
C GLU A 162 0.27 -11.21 -9.35
N THR A 163 0.84 -10.86 -10.51
CA THR A 163 1.48 -11.84 -11.39
C THR A 163 2.65 -12.53 -10.69
N LEU A 164 3.51 -11.76 -10.01
CA LEU A 164 4.63 -12.29 -9.23
C LEU A 164 4.16 -13.15 -8.05
N GLN A 165 3.06 -12.75 -7.38
CA GLN A 165 2.41 -13.56 -6.36
C GLN A 165 1.99 -14.91 -6.94
N GLN A 166 1.33 -14.97 -8.10
CA GLN A 166 0.89 -16.23 -8.70
C GLN A 166 2.07 -17.14 -9.06
N VAL A 167 3.19 -16.57 -9.52
CA VAL A 167 4.43 -17.32 -9.74
C VAL A 167 4.88 -17.98 -8.43
N ILE A 168 4.95 -17.23 -7.32
CA ILE A 168 5.37 -17.77 -6.03
C ILE A 168 4.41 -18.86 -5.53
N LEU A 169 3.10 -18.65 -5.66
CA LEU A 169 2.08 -19.62 -5.21
C LEU A 169 2.08 -20.91 -6.05
N SER A 170 2.65 -20.89 -7.26
CA SER A 170 2.77 -22.07 -8.13
C SER A 170 3.97 -22.96 -7.82
N ILE A 171 4.89 -22.51 -6.95
CA ILE A 171 6.08 -23.23 -6.47
C ILE A 171 5.78 -23.88 -5.13
#